data_AF-A0AAD5WN74-F1
#
_entry.id   AF-A0AAD5WN74-F1
#
_cell.length_a   1.000
_cell.length_b   1.000
_cell.length_c   1.000
_cell.angle_alpha   90.00
_cell.angle_beta   90.00
_cell.angle_gamma   90.00
#
_symmetry.space_group_name_H-M   'P 1'
#
loop_
_entity.id
_entity.type
_entity.pdbx_description
1 polymer ?
#
loop_
_entity_poly.entity_id
_entity_poly.type
_entity_poly.pdbx_seq_one_letter_code
_entity_poly.pdbx_strand_id
1 'polypeptide(L)'
;MTILVVAESKINLAAWTGKEGHGAVIVFQEPTSRVVRYSLCSNTTMPSIPTGDDDENYIKPPVDHPPRQGTSISGSHWKGNETGKDGVFIFYQEDSGRLVGTKHSCHPANGLYEQTPIETLNFVVFNDLWPLHSEDTEIETLMQDYNLGDDLHIYRAFYRDTSGNIEQNRIDGQGATVRTHVSQLRPPNRALGVFVGARSEATIKGGVLSGFMVVSLVPHQLFRSTGAAMQISHFSESSLSMDIRTFPSPLPEPLASATNETAATEFMSLSGSFLNGGSKGQEDDGMLSQWGEDIEHIKISHRVGGGSRDDADEASVWYIGNDSNLYGVSLSGINQPSNRGALQWMKIPREEESKWPRAHLYHHDLSLVTTPSDDDLKIFYVSYCCNIVQLHYANGEWEDARAITTGPIKGCETKSSTEIPWLWIGIGIGAGALVLLAIVLVLWCSCRRRSRGKKETSMNQVVVSFPADPKGRK
;
A
#
# COMPACT_ATOMS: atom_id res chain seq x y z
N MET A 1 -22.60 -19.73 -22.21
CA MET A 1 -22.68 -18.92 -20.98
C MET A 1 -21.29 -18.37 -20.74
N THR A 2 -21.05 -17.11 -21.10
CA THR A 2 -19.76 -16.44 -20.90
C THR A 2 -19.77 -15.86 -19.50
N ILE A 3 -18.90 -16.34 -18.62
CA ILE A 3 -18.70 -15.75 -17.31
C ILE A 3 -17.77 -14.55 -17.54
N LEU A 4 -18.32 -13.35 -17.46
CA LEU A 4 -17.53 -12.13 -17.45
C LEU A 4 -16.90 -12.03 -16.06
N VAL A 5 -15.59 -12.27 -15.96
CA VAL A 5 -14.83 -11.95 -14.74
C VAL A 5 -14.54 -10.46 -14.80
N VAL A 6 -15.31 -9.66 -14.07
CA VAL A 6 -14.98 -8.25 -13.89
C VAL A 6 -13.78 -8.22 -12.95
N ALA A 7 -12.64 -7.72 -13.44
CA ALA A 7 -11.47 -7.51 -12.59
C ALA A 7 -11.85 -6.53 -11.48
N GLU A 8 -11.51 -6.86 -10.23
CA GLU A 8 -11.77 -5.99 -9.08
C GLU A 8 -11.02 -4.67 -9.29
N SER A 9 -11.77 -3.57 -9.29
CA SER A 9 -11.24 -2.25 -9.59
C SER A 9 -10.64 -1.62 -8.34
N LYS A 10 -9.33 -1.40 -8.35
CA LYS A 10 -8.58 -0.75 -7.28
C LYS A 10 -8.89 0.76 -7.22
N ILE A 11 -8.99 1.28 -6.00
CA ILE A 11 -9.09 2.72 -5.72
C ILE A 11 -7.69 3.18 -5.29
N ASN A 12 -7.11 4.09 -6.05
CA ASN A 12 -5.85 4.72 -5.69
C ASN A 12 -6.10 5.97 -4.84
N LEU A 13 -5.35 6.12 -3.75
CA LEU A 13 -5.62 7.07 -2.68
C LEU A 13 -4.32 7.76 -2.23
N ALA A 14 -4.35 9.08 -2.18
CA ALA A 14 -3.31 9.90 -1.60
C ALA A 14 -3.90 10.85 -0.56
N ALA A 15 -3.12 11.14 0.47
CA ALA A 15 -3.44 12.12 1.48
C ALA A 15 -2.17 12.82 1.97
N TRP A 16 -2.29 14.09 2.31
CA TRP A 16 -1.21 14.90 2.88
C TRP A 16 -1.79 15.92 3.85
N THR A 17 -0.94 16.49 4.71
CA THR A 17 -1.36 17.55 5.63
C THR A 17 -1.73 18.79 4.84
N GLY A 18 -2.87 19.40 5.16
CA GLY A 18 -3.17 20.76 4.73
C GLY A 18 -2.23 21.78 5.40
N LYS A 19 -2.49 23.05 5.18
CA LYS A 19 -1.85 24.15 5.90
C LYS A 19 -2.01 24.01 7.42
N GLU A 20 -1.12 24.64 8.18
CA GLU A 20 -1.17 24.72 9.65
C GLU A 20 -2.60 24.91 10.19
N GLY A 21 -3.12 23.90 10.88
CA GLY A 21 -4.47 23.90 11.46
C GLY A 21 -5.61 23.47 10.52
N HIS A 22 -5.32 23.22 9.24
CA HIS A 22 -6.24 22.60 8.30
C HIS A 22 -6.09 21.07 8.37
N GLY A 23 -7.19 20.35 8.21
CA GLY A 23 -7.18 18.89 8.19
C GLY A 23 -6.36 18.30 7.04
N ALA A 24 -6.39 16.97 6.93
CA ALA A 24 -5.79 16.30 5.79
C ALA A 24 -6.49 16.71 4.48
N VAL A 25 -5.73 16.76 3.39
CA VAL A 25 -6.30 16.77 2.04
C VAL A 25 -6.21 15.36 1.50
N ILE A 26 -7.30 14.88 0.91
CA ILE A 26 -7.41 13.55 0.31
C ILE A 26 -7.68 13.70 -1.17
N VAL A 27 -7.02 12.89 -1.98
CA VAL A 27 -7.28 12.76 -3.42
C VAL A 27 -7.36 11.28 -3.78
N PHE A 28 -8.34 10.89 -4.58
CA PHE A 28 -8.49 9.51 -5.02
C PHE A 28 -9.05 9.40 -6.43
N GLN A 29 -8.76 8.29 -7.11
CA GLN A 29 -9.39 7.98 -8.39
C GLN A 29 -10.61 7.09 -8.16
N GLU A 30 -11.72 7.43 -8.81
CA GLU A 30 -12.84 6.51 -8.90
C GLU A 30 -12.44 5.25 -9.71
N PRO A 31 -12.87 4.07 -9.26
CA PRO A 31 -12.45 2.79 -9.83
C PRO A 31 -12.90 2.55 -11.27
N THR A 32 -13.91 3.30 -11.77
CA THR A 32 -14.56 3.03 -13.06
C THR A 32 -14.59 4.21 -14.03
N SER A 33 -14.39 5.45 -13.56
CA SER A 33 -14.72 6.65 -14.34
C SER A 33 -13.50 7.51 -14.74
N ARG A 34 -12.27 7.08 -14.43
CA ARG A 34 -11.02 7.87 -14.49
C ARG A 34 -11.06 9.19 -13.71
N VAL A 35 -12.18 9.55 -13.10
CA VAL A 35 -12.38 10.80 -12.36
C VAL A 35 -11.51 10.81 -11.12
N VAL A 36 -10.77 11.90 -10.94
CA VAL A 36 -9.98 12.15 -9.73
C VAL A 36 -10.76 13.10 -8.83
N ARG A 37 -11.18 12.60 -7.68
CA ARG A 37 -11.89 13.37 -6.65
C ARG A 37 -10.92 13.84 -5.58
N TYR A 38 -11.34 14.87 -4.85
CA TYR A 38 -10.57 15.44 -3.76
C TYR A 38 -11.47 15.87 -2.60
N SER A 39 -10.88 16.04 -1.42
CA SER A 39 -11.50 16.73 -0.30
C SER A 39 -11.33 18.25 -0.43
N LEU A 40 -12.37 19.01 -0.08
CA LEU A 40 -12.33 20.47 -0.04
C LEU A 40 -11.16 20.98 0.81
N CYS A 41 -10.54 22.07 0.37
CA CYS A 41 -9.47 22.76 1.11
C CYS A 41 -10.00 23.62 2.29
N SER A 42 -11.09 23.19 2.93
CA SER A 42 -11.69 23.91 4.06
C SER A 42 -10.82 23.85 5.32
N ASN A 43 -10.99 24.82 6.22
CA ASN A 43 -10.33 24.87 7.53
C ASN A 43 -10.91 23.85 8.54
N THR A 44 -11.45 22.74 8.06
CA THR A 44 -12.02 21.69 8.91
C THR A 44 -10.96 20.64 9.20
N THR A 45 -10.97 20.10 10.41
CA THR A 45 -10.06 19.01 10.80
C THR A 45 -10.40 17.69 10.12
N MET A 46 -11.69 17.50 9.77
CA MET A 46 -12.17 16.38 8.96
C MET A 46 -12.23 16.79 7.48
N PRO A 47 -11.64 16.00 6.57
CA PRO A 47 -11.77 16.23 5.14
C PRO A 47 -13.23 16.08 4.71
N SER A 48 -13.70 16.93 3.79
CA SER A 48 -15.05 16.83 3.23
C SER A 48 -14.95 16.58 1.73
N ILE A 49 -15.47 15.46 1.25
CA ILE A 49 -15.48 15.13 -0.18
C ILE A 49 -16.83 15.57 -0.77
N PRO A 50 -16.86 16.44 -1.79
CA PRO A 50 -18.11 16.83 -2.43
C PRO A 50 -18.82 15.63 -3.07
N THR A 51 -20.12 15.49 -2.81
CA THR A 51 -20.91 14.30 -3.14
C THR A 51 -21.83 14.47 -4.35
N GLY A 52 -21.70 15.56 -5.09
CA GLY A 52 -22.41 15.75 -6.36
C GLY A 52 -21.71 15.04 -7.53
N ASP A 53 -22.53 14.60 -8.49
CA ASP A 53 -22.09 14.29 -9.86
C ASP A 53 -21.80 15.56 -10.69
N ASP A 54 -21.94 16.75 -10.09
CA ASP A 54 -21.65 18.01 -10.76
C ASP A 54 -20.19 18.07 -11.21
N ASP A 55 -19.99 18.57 -12.44
CA ASP A 55 -18.69 18.66 -13.12
C ASP A 55 -17.63 19.54 -12.40
N GLU A 56 -18.00 20.12 -11.26
CA GLU A 56 -17.18 21.00 -10.43
C GLU A 56 -16.49 20.26 -9.27
N ASN A 57 -16.87 19.00 -9.01
CA ASN A 57 -16.42 18.24 -7.83
C ASN A 57 -15.23 17.30 -8.10
N TYR A 58 -14.58 17.45 -9.24
CA TYR A 58 -13.40 16.67 -9.60
C TYR A 58 -12.27 17.55 -10.10
N ILE A 59 -11.04 17.09 -9.89
CA ILE A 59 -9.87 17.68 -10.54
C ILE A 59 -10.09 17.56 -12.04
N LYS A 60 -10.06 18.71 -12.73
CA LYS A 60 -10.09 18.77 -14.19
C LYS A 60 -8.64 18.60 -14.68
N PRO A 61 -8.20 17.37 -15.03
CA PRO A 61 -6.90 17.21 -15.67
C PRO A 61 -6.89 17.97 -17.00
N PRO A 62 -5.70 18.33 -17.53
CA PRO A 62 -5.62 18.82 -18.91
C PRO A 62 -6.30 17.83 -19.85
N VAL A 63 -7.11 18.34 -20.77
CA VAL A 63 -7.93 17.53 -21.69
C VAL A 63 -7.07 16.56 -22.49
N ASP A 64 -5.85 16.98 -22.88
CA ASP A 64 -4.92 16.19 -23.68
C ASP A 64 -4.08 15.20 -22.86
N HIS A 65 -4.21 15.24 -21.52
CA HIS A 65 -3.43 14.44 -20.57
C HIS A 65 -4.32 13.83 -19.48
N PRO A 66 -5.36 13.04 -19.83
CA PRO A 66 -6.24 12.45 -18.83
C PRO A 66 -5.52 11.38 -18.00
N PRO A 67 -5.87 11.22 -16.72
CA PRO A 67 -5.35 10.16 -15.88
C PRO A 67 -5.77 8.80 -16.43
N ARG A 68 -4.82 7.87 -16.46
CA ARG A 68 -5.08 6.47 -16.79
C ARG A 68 -6.00 5.85 -15.75
N GLN A 69 -6.88 4.94 -16.16
CA GLN A 69 -7.69 4.19 -15.19
C GLN A 69 -6.79 3.37 -14.26
N GLY A 70 -7.03 3.45 -12.96
CA GLY A 70 -6.22 2.75 -11.97
C GLY A 70 -4.81 3.33 -11.81
N THR A 71 -4.56 4.57 -12.25
CA THR A 71 -3.26 5.22 -12.01
C THR A 71 -3.02 5.44 -10.52
N SER A 72 -1.80 5.17 -10.07
CA SER A 72 -1.32 5.71 -8.79
C SER A 72 -1.46 7.23 -8.80
N ILE A 73 -1.86 7.79 -7.66
CA ILE A 73 -1.98 9.22 -7.44
C ILE A 73 -1.08 9.56 -6.26
N SER A 74 -0.40 10.69 -6.36
CA SER A 74 0.29 11.28 -5.23
C SER A 74 0.26 12.79 -5.35
N GLY A 75 0.47 13.50 -4.25
CA GLY A 75 0.50 14.94 -4.30
C GLY A 75 1.03 15.57 -3.02
N SER A 76 1.08 16.89 -3.07
CA SER A 76 1.57 17.72 -1.99
C SER A 76 0.83 19.04 -1.95
N HIS A 77 0.52 19.51 -0.75
CA HIS A 77 0.01 20.86 -0.52
C HIS A 77 1.13 21.89 -0.69
N TRP A 78 0.86 23.05 -1.29
CA TRP A 78 1.77 24.19 -1.32
C TRP A 78 1.06 25.46 -0.85
N LYS A 79 1.82 26.42 -0.34
CA LYS A 79 1.31 27.70 0.16
C LYS A 79 1.93 28.84 -0.65
N GLY A 80 1.12 29.57 -1.40
CA GLY A 80 1.61 30.74 -2.13
C GLY A 80 1.89 31.92 -1.21
N ASN A 81 3.07 32.54 -1.33
CA ASN A 81 3.46 33.67 -0.50
C ASN A 81 2.71 34.95 -0.91
N GLU A 82 2.50 35.18 -2.21
CA GLU A 82 2.00 36.47 -2.71
C GLU A 82 0.48 36.64 -2.65
N THR A 83 -0.27 35.53 -2.75
CA THR A 83 -1.74 35.59 -2.86
C THR A 83 -2.46 34.99 -1.65
N GLY A 84 -1.71 34.40 -0.71
CA GLY A 84 -2.29 33.62 0.38
C GLY A 84 -3.14 32.44 -0.10
N LYS A 85 -3.04 32.09 -1.39
CA LYS A 85 -3.76 30.97 -1.98
C LYS A 85 -3.02 29.70 -1.61
N ASP A 86 -3.74 28.86 -0.89
CA ASP A 86 -3.34 27.48 -0.65
C ASP A 86 -3.59 26.68 -1.93
N GLY A 87 -2.86 25.60 -2.13
CA GLY A 87 -2.99 24.82 -3.35
C GLY A 87 -2.43 23.43 -3.21
N VAL A 88 -2.59 22.64 -4.25
CA VAL A 88 -2.07 21.28 -4.33
C VAL A 88 -1.37 21.07 -5.66
N PHE A 89 -0.35 20.21 -5.62
CA PHE A 89 0.29 19.69 -6.80
C PHE A 89 0.04 18.19 -6.84
N ILE A 90 -0.54 17.69 -7.93
CA ILE A 90 -1.03 16.32 -8.05
C ILE A 90 -0.34 15.64 -9.22
N PHE A 91 0.19 14.45 -8.97
CA PHE A 91 0.86 13.60 -9.93
C PHE A 91 0.03 12.36 -10.23
N TYR A 92 0.00 11.98 -11.50
CA TYR A 92 -0.60 10.75 -11.98
C TYR A 92 0.06 10.29 -13.28
N GLN A 93 -0.22 9.07 -13.70
CA GLN A 93 0.15 8.49 -14.98
C GLN A 93 -1.02 8.63 -15.96
N GLU A 94 -0.74 9.08 -17.18
CA GLU A 94 -1.72 9.08 -18.28
C GLU A 94 -1.68 7.79 -19.10
N ASP A 95 -2.62 7.62 -20.04
CA ASP A 95 -2.76 6.39 -20.84
C ASP A 95 -1.49 6.01 -21.62
N SER A 96 -0.69 6.98 -22.06
CA SER A 96 0.58 6.70 -22.76
C SER A 96 1.70 6.23 -21.82
N GLY A 97 1.43 6.16 -20.52
CA GLY A 97 2.40 5.85 -19.48
C GLY A 97 3.33 7.00 -19.10
N ARG A 98 3.05 8.24 -19.56
CA ARG A 98 3.81 9.42 -19.11
C ARG A 98 3.36 9.84 -17.71
N LEU A 99 4.30 10.40 -16.95
CA LEU A 99 4.01 11.10 -15.71
C LEU A 99 3.46 12.49 -16.03
N VAL A 100 2.40 12.90 -15.34
CA VAL A 100 1.79 14.23 -15.45
C VAL A 100 1.70 14.83 -14.06
N GLY A 101 2.18 16.06 -13.91
CA GLY A 101 2.01 16.88 -12.71
C GLY A 101 1.06 18.04 -12.98
N THR A 102 0.09 18.29 -12.11
CA THR A 102 -0.90 19.37 -12.27
C THR A 102 -0.97 20.23 -11.02
N LYS A 103 -1.02 21.55 -11.20
CA LYS A 103 -1.09 22.52 -10.10
C LYS A 103 -2.51 23.08 -9.98
N HIS A 104 -3.04 23.05 -8.77
CA HIS A 104 -4.37 23.56 -8.45
C HIS A 104 -4.32 24.55 -7.29
N SER A 105 -5.14 25.58 -7.35
CA SER A 105 -5.32 26.57 -6.29
C SER A 105 -6.65 26.36 -5.59
N CYS A 106 -6.64 26.42 -4.28
CA CYS A 106 -7.82 26.45 -3.44
C CYS A 106 -8.58 27.76 -3.67
N HIS A 107 -9.84 27.65 -4.06
CA HIS A 107 -10.75 28.77 -4.15
C HIS A 107 -11.29 29.09 -2.74
N PRO A 108 -11.04 30.30 -2.20
CA PRO A 108 -11.24 30.57 -0.77
C PRO A 108 -12.71 30.59 -0.35
N ALA A 109 -13.65 30.83 -1.28
CA ALA A 109 -15.06 30.96 -0.93
C ALA A 109 -15.80 29.62 -0.77
N ASN A 110 -15.39 28.60 -1.51
CA ASN A 110 -16.09 27.31 -1.60
C ASN A 110 -15.18 26.11 -1.28
N GLY A 111 -13.86 26.33 -1.14
CA GLY A 111 -12.89 25.27 -0.87
C GLY A 111 -12.65 24.33 -2.06
N LEU A 112 -13.12 24.68 -3.27
CA LEU A 112 -12.86 23.89 -4.47
C LEU A 112 -11.45 24.13 -5.00
N TYR A 113 -10.83 23.13 -5.60
CA TYR A 113 -9.56 23.29 -6.28
C TYR A 113 -9.80 23.64 -7.75
N GLU A 114 -9.28 24.79 -8.15
CA GLU A 114 -9.31 25.25 -9.53
C GLU A 114 -7.93 25.07 -10.14
N GLN A 115 -7.86 24.57 -11.38
CA GLN A 115 -6.60 24.53 -12.11
C GLN A 115 -6.08 25.95 -12.24
N THR A 116 -4.91 26.23 -11.67
CA THR A 116 -4.36 27.58 -11.68
C THR A 116 -4.00 27.94 -13.12
N PRO A 117 -4.55 29.01 -13.71
CA PRO A 117 -4.07 29.52 -14.98
C PRO A 117 -2.80 30.33 -14.69
N ILE A 118 -1.64 29.66 -14.69
CA ILE A 118 -0.33 30.30 -14.72
C ILE A 118 0.16 30.24 -16.16
N GLU A 119 0.52 31.38 -16.73
CA GLU A 119 1.02 31.51 -18.11
C GLU A 119 2.26 30.65 -18.41
N THR A 120 2.85 29.96 -17.42
CA THR A 120 4.05 29.14 -17.59
C THR A 120 3.95 27.69 -17.08
N LEU A 121 3.05 27.30 -16.17
CA LEU A 121 3.05 25.93 -15.57
C LEU A 121 1.69 25.43 -15.05
N ASN A 122 0.67 25.33 -15.92
CA ASN A 122 -0.61 24.69 -15.54
C ASN A 122 -0.45 23.18 -15.28
N PHE A 123 0.53 22.57 -15.96
CA PHE A 123 0.89 21.17 -15.82
C PHE A 123 2.30 20.95 -16.38
N VAL A 124 2.97 19.90 -15.90
CA VAL A 124 4.27 19.44 -16.40
C VAL A 124 4.07 18.03 -16.93
N VAL A 125 4.29 17.85 -18.24
CA VAL A 125 4.36 16.53 -18.86
C VAL A 125 5.81 16.19 -19.03
N PHE A 126 6.20 15.07 -18.47
CA PHE A 126 7.59 14.64 -18.56
C PHE A 126 7.78 13.82 -19.86
N ASN A 127 8.05 14.52 -20.96
CA ASN A 127 8.14 13.95 -22.30
C ASN A 127 9.42 13.12 -22.56
N ASP A 128 10.50 13.42 -21.84
CA ASP A 128 11.80 12.75 -22.02
C ASP A 128 11.97 11.51 -21.14
N LEU A 129 10.87 11.03 -20.54
CA LEU A 129 10.93 9.87 -19.67
C LEU A 129 10.70 8.60 -20.46
N TRP A 130 11.40 7.57 -20.00
CA TRP A 130 11.06 6.20 -20.35
C TRP A 130 9.62 5.98 -19.87
N PRO A 131 8.77 5.29 -20.65
CA PRO A 131 7.42 5.01 -20.20
C PRO A 131 7.47 4.42 -18.78
N LEU A 132 6.55 4.85 -17.92
CA LEU A 132 6.40 4.22 -16.61
C LEU A 132 6.05 2.74 -16.82
N HIS A 133 6.42 1.88 -15.87
CA HIS A 133 6.06 0.46 -15.93
C HIS A 133 4.54 0.32 -16.15
N SER A 134 4.16 -0.55 -17.10
CA SER A 134 2.95 -0.36 -17.89
C SER A 134 1.63 -0.63 -17.16
N GLU A 135 1.60 -1.10 -15.92
CA GLU A 135 0.33 -1.46 -15.24
C GLU A 135 0.26 -1.02 -13.77
N ASP A 136 1.37 -0.97 -13.03
CA ASP A 136 1.32 -0.82 -11.56
C ASP A 136 2.45 0.06 -10.99
N THR A 137 2.91 1.09 -11.70
CA THR A 137 3.89 2.01 -11.11
C THR A 137 3.24 2.83 -10.01
N GLU A 138 3.67 2.59 -8.78
CA GLU A 138 3.43 3.52 -7.68
C GLU A 138 4.20 4.81 -7.89
N ILE A 139 3.51 5.92 -7.68
CA ILE A 139 4.07 7.26 -7.71
C ILE A 139 4.06 7.73 -6.25
N GLU A 140 5.23 8.08 -5.73
CA GLU A 140 5.35 8.74 -4.44
C GLU A 140 5.88 10.14 -4.65
N THR A 141 5.29 11.12 -3.95
CA THR A 141 5.68 12.51 -4.12
C THR A 141 6.12 13.08 -2.80
N LEU A 142 7.04 14.02 -2.93
CA LEU A 142 7.60 14.73 -1.82
C LEU A 142 7.75 16.19 -2.21
N MET A 143 7.14 17.06 -1.43
CA MET A 143 7.44 18.49 -1.51
C MET A 143 8.52 18.84 -0.50
N GLN A 144 9.50 19.58 -0.97
CA GLN A 144 10.54 20.16 -0.15
C GLN A 144 10.35 21.67 -0.17
N ASP A 145 9.76 22.20 0.90
CA ASP A 145 9.67 23.65 1.09
C ASP A 145 11.05 24.19 1.46
N TYR A 146 11.60 24.97 0.55
CA TYR A 146 12.78 25.76 0.81
C TYR A 146 12.33 27.19 1.13
N ASN A 147 12.63 27.66 2.34
CA ASN A 147 12.56 29.09 2.71
C ASN A 147 13.65 29.89 1.98
N LEU A 148 13.70 29.81 0.65
CA LEU A 148 14.70 30.49 -0.17
C LEU A 148 14.29 31.90 -0.60
N GLY A 149 13.10 32.36 -0.21
CA GLY A 149 12.54 33.61 -0.71
C GLY A 149 12.04 33.40 -2.15
N ASP A 150 10.86 33.93 -2.44
CA ASP A 150 10.08 33.70 -3.67
C ASP A 150 9.50 32.27 -3.74
N ASP A 151 8.34 32.11 -4.38
CA ASP A 151 7.46 30.91 -4.44
C ASP A 151 8.09 29.63 -5.07
N LEU A 152 9.37 29.39 -4.83
CA LEU A 152 10.16 28.28 -5.33
C LEU A 152 9.98 27.05 -4.43
N HIS A 153 8.83 26.38 -4.60
CA HIS A 153 8.65 25.02 -4.11
C HIS A 153 9.43 24.05 -4.99
N ILE A 154 10.11 23.08 -4.37
CA ILE A 154 10.73 21.97 -5.09
C ILE A 154 9.87 20.73 -4.88
N TYR A 155 9.35 20.17 -5.97
CA TYR A 155 8.61 18.93 -5.95
C TYR A 155 9.51 17.80 -6.43
N ARG A 156 9.43 16.65 -5.76
CA ARG A 156 10.12 15.42 -6.15
C ARG A 156 9.07 14.34 -6.34
N ALA A 157 9.07 13.72 -7.50
CA ALA A 157 8.26 12.54 -7.79
C ALA A 157 9.19 11.34 -7.93
N PHE A 158 8.93 10.29 -7.16
CA PHE A 158 9.61 9.01 -7.20
C PHE A 158 8.69 7.99 -7.85
N TYR A 159 9.24 7.19 -8.75
CA TYR A 159 8.47 6.23 -9.53
C TYR A 159 9.36 5.09 -10.02
N ARG A 160 8.73 4.00 -10.48
CA ARG A 160 9.41 2.88 -11.15
C ARG A 160 9.38 3.04 -12.66
N ASP A 161 10.55 2.98 -13.30
CA ASP A 161 10.67 2.93 -14.75
C ASP A 161 10.27 1.55 -15.33
N THR A 162 10.23 1.41 -16.65
CA THR A 162 9.95 0.10 -17.31
C THR A 162 10.92 -1.02 -16.93
N SER A 163 12.09 -0.70 -16.40
CA SER A 163 13.09 -1.68 -15.96
C SER A 163 12.97 -2.03 -14.47
N GLY A 164 12.00 -1.44 -13.76
CA GLY A 164 11.77 -1.60 -12.34
C GLY A 164 12.71 -0.77 -11.44
N ASN A 165 13.55 0.09 -12.02
CA ASN A 165 14.44 0.95 -11.25
C ASN A 165 13.64 2.10 -10.61
N ILE A 166 14.12 2.60 -9.47
CA ILE A 166 13.55 3.79 -8.83
C ILE A 166 14.21 5.03 -9.40
N GLU A 167 13.39 5.87 -10.00
CA GLU A 167 13.76 7.15 -10.60
C GLU A 167 13.19 8.30 -9.78
N GLN A 168 13.87 9.45 -9.81
CA GLN A 168 13.39 10.69 -9.22
C GLN A 168 13.33 11.77 -10.30
N ASN A 169 12.19 12.44 -10.39
CA ASN A 169 12.04 13.70 -11.09
C ASN A 169 11.93 14.82 -10.07
N ARG A 170 12.82 15.80 -10.16
CA ARG A 170 12.78 17.05 -9.42
C ARG A 170 12.20 18.14 -10.32
N ILE A 171 11.17 18.83 -9.86
CA ILE A 171 10.60 20.02 -10.49
C ILE A 171 10.93 21.20 -9.58
N ASP A 172 11.56 22.24 -10.11
CA ASP A 172 11.68 23.51 -9.39
C ASP A 172 10.47 24.42 -9.62
N GLY A 173 10.37 25.51 -8.86
CA GLY A 173 9.26 26.47 -9.01
C GLY A 173 9.19 27.16 -10.38
N GLN A 174 10.23 27.03 -11.22
CA GLN A 174 10.25 27.50 -12.61
C GLN A 174 9.84 26.41 -13.60
N GLY A 175 9.52 25.21 -13.12
CA GLY A 175 9.10 24.08 -13.93
C GLY A 175 10.25 23.37 -14.64
N ALA A 176 11.50 23.73 -14.35
CA ALA A 176 12.63 22.99 -14.86
C ALA A 176 12.66 21.62 -14.17
N THR A 177 12.77 20.59 -15.00
CA THR A 177 12.78 19.21 -14.54
C THR A 177 14.20 18.66 -14.56
N VAL A 178 14.68 18.19 -13.42
CA VAL A 178 15.96 17.46 -13.31
C VAL A 178 15.66 16.02 -12.95
N ARG A 179 16.11 15.08 -13.78
CA ARG A 179 16.01 13.65 -13.51
C ARG A 179 17.28 13.18 -12.80
N THR A 180 17.09 12.36 -11.76
CA THR A 180 18.18 11.67 -11.06
C THR A 180 17.80 10.21 -10.87
N HIS A 181 18.69 9.32 -11.30
CA HIS A 181 18.57 7.89 -10.99
C HIS A 181 18.86 7.68 -9.51
N VAL A 182 17.90 7.15 -8.75
CA VAL A 182 18.05 6.99 -7.29
C VAL A 182 18.67 5.64 -6.96
N SER A 183 18.20 4.57 -7.59
CA SER A 183 18.74 3.24 -7.32
C SER A 183 18.52 2.24 -8.44
N GLN A 184 19.48 1.32 -8.57
CA GLN A 184 19.38 0.11 -9.39
C GLN A 184 18.66 -1.02 -8.65
N LEU A 185 18.06 -0.76 -7.48
CA LEU A 185 17.30 -1.80 -6.80
C LEU A 185 16.16 -2.19 -7.72
N ARG A 186 16.14 -3.49 -8.07
CA ARG A 186 15.02 -4.14 -8.75
C ARG A 186 14.30 -5.05 -7.75
N PRO A 187 13.59 -4.50 -6.75
CA PRO A 187 12.69 -5.33 -5.98
C PRO A 187 11.72 -6.00 -6.96
N PRO A 188 11.46 -7.30 -6.82
CA PRO A 188 10.40 -7.95 -7.56
C PRO A 188 9.01 -7.43 -7.13
N ASN A 189 8.92 -6.73 -6.01
CA ASN A 189 7.66 -6.18 -5.49
C ASN A 189 7.45 -4.70 -5.85
N ARG A 190 6.17 -4.34 -5.85
CA ARG A 190 5.62 -3.09 -6.39
C ARG A 190 5.73 -1.94 -5.39
N ALA A 191 5.65 -2.22 -4.10
CA ALA A 191 5.61 -1.23 -3.03
C ALA A 191 6.81 -0.27 -3.02
N LEU A 192 6.51 1.02 -2.97
CA LEU A 192 7.41 2.16 -2.87
C LEU A 192 6.85 3.09 -1.80
N GLY A 193 7.64 3.38 -0.77
CA GLY A 193 7.30 4.38 0.24
C GLY A 193 8.38 5.46 0.30
N VAL A 194 7.99 6.73 0.24
CA VAL A 194 8.94 7.85 0.39
C VAL A 194 8.50 8.72 1.55
N PHE A 195 9.47 9.12 2.37
CA PHE A 195 9.22 10.01 3.50
C PHE A 195 10.41 10.96 3.74
N VAL A 196 10.16 12.15 4.27
CA VAL A 196 11.22 13.10 4.68
C VAL A 196 11.41 13.11 6.18
N GLY A 197 12.51 12.51 6.63
CA GLY A 197 13.01 12.70 7.99
C GLY A 197 13.27 14.18 8.23
N ALA A 198 12.41 14.82 9.02
CA ALA A 198 12.69 16.14 9.56
C ALA A 198 13.81 15.99 10.60
N ARG A 199 15.07 16.02 10.14
CA ARG A 199 16.16 16.34 11.05
C ARG A 199 15.98 17.80 11.47
N SER A 200 16.00 18.02 12.78
CA SER A 200 15.73 19.30 13.42
C SER A 200 16.33 20.48 12.66
N GLU A 201 15.54 21.55 12.57
CA GLU A 201 15.96 22.85 12.09
C GLU A 201 17.09 23.42 12.95
N ALA A 202 18.30 22.87 12.84
CA ALA A 202 19.49 23.61 13.21
C ALA A 202 19.58 24.75 12.18
N THR A 203 19.08 25.93 12.55
CA THR A 203 19.14 27.16 11.78
C THR A 203 20.61 27.56 11.57
N ILE A 204 21.29 26.91 10.63
CA ILE A 204 22.54 27.40 10.08
C ILE A 204 22.12 28.40 9.01
N LYS A 205 22.62 29.64 9.09
CA LYS A 205 22.39 30.74 8.12
C LYS A 205 22.99 30.47 6.72
N GLY A 206 22.89 29.24 6.22
CA GLY A 206 23.30 28.79 4.90
C GLY A 206 22.68 27.42 4.65
N GLY A 207 21.65 27.39 3.79
CA GLY A 207 20.86 26.24 3.31
C GLY A 207 21.11 24.89 3.97
N VAL A 208 20.19 24.45 4.83
CA VAL A 208 20.21 23.10 5.39
C VAL A 208 19.71 22.10 4.33
N LEU A 209 20.51 21.06 4.09
CA LEU A 209 20.11 19.87 3.34
C LEU A 209 19.29 18.97 4.27
N SER A 210 17.97 18.96 4.12
CA SER A 210 17.14 17.90 4.69
C SER A 210 17.39 16.61 3.89
N GLY A 211 17.93 15.58 4.53
CA GLY A 211 17.98 14.23 3.93
C GLY A 211 16.55 13.68 3.83
N PHE A 212 16.26 12.95 2.76
CA PHE A 212 15.01 12.18 2.64
C PHE A 212 15.29 10.68 2.77
N MET A 213 14.29 9.88 3.07
CA MET A 213 14.41 8.43 3.13
C MET A 213 13.52 7.82 2.05
N VAL A 214 14.11 7.08 1.10
CA VAL A 214 13.35 6.27 0.14
C VAL A 214 13.39 4.83 0.60
N VAL A 215 12.24 4.32 1.02
CA VAL A 215 12.09 2.95 1.45
C VAL A 215 11.49 2.14 0.30
N SER A 216 12.26 1.17 -0.18
CA SER A 216 11.76 0.18 -1.10
C SER A 216 11.79 -1.17 -0.41
N LEU A 217 10.68 -1.89 -0.50
CA LEU A 217 10.55 -3.19 0.15
C LEU A 217 10.84 -4.29 -0.86
N VAL A 218 11.64 -5.25 -0.42
CA VAL A 218 12.06 -6.40 -1.21
C VAL A 218 11.57 -7.64 -0.45
N PRO A 219 10.77 -8.53 -1.06
CA PRO A 219 10.28 -9.73 -0.39
C PRO A 219 11.41 -10.72 -0.12
N HIS A 220 11.18 -11.53 0.90
CA HIS A 220 12.10 -12.53 1.47
C HIS A 220 12.68 -13.55 0.46
N GLN A 221 12.03 -13.81 -0.68
CA GLN A 221 12.49 -14.81 -1.66
C GLN A 221 13.91 -14.55 -2.19
N LEU A 222 14.34 -13.29 -2.29
CA LEU A 222 15.71 -12.93 -2.68
C LEU A 222 16.74 -13.11 -1.55
N PHE A 223 16.28 -13.29 -0.31
CA PHE A 223 17.08 -13.26 0.91
C PHE A 223 16.99 -14.56 1.73
N ARG A 224 16.65 -15.70 1.09
CA ARG A 224 16.62 -17.02 1.76
C ARG A 224 17.89 -17.35 2.54
N SER A 225 19.03 -16.76 2.20
CA SER A 225 20.30 -16.97 2.92
C SER A 225 20.51 -16.09 4.15
N THR A 226 19.77 -14.99 4.31
CA THR A 226 19.96 -14.03 5.41
C THR A 226 18.83 -14.04 6.44
N GLY A 227 17.69 -14.68 6.16
CA GLY A 227 16.54 -14.74 7.07
C GLY A 227 15.85 -13.39 7.32
N ALA A 228 16.20 -12.36 6.53
CA ALA A 228 15.62 -11.03 6.63
C ALA A 228 14.29 -10.97 5.86
N ALA A 229 13.19 -10.69 6.57
CA ALA A 229 11.87 -10.56 5.94
C ALA A 229 11.76 -9.29 5.10
N MET A 230 12.34 -8.17 5.55
CA MET A 230 12.10 -6.86 4.98
C MET A 230 13.40 -6.03 4.93
N GLN A 231 13.56 -5.23 3.87
CA GLN A 231 14.68 -4.30 3.69
C GLN A 231 14.15 -2.85 3.64
N ILE A 232 14.68 -1.98 4.50
CA ILE A 232 14.55 -0.53 4.41
C ILE A 232 15.87 0.02 3.87
N SER A 233 15.80 0.79 2.80
CA SER A 233 16.94 1.56 2.32
C SER A 233 16.78 3.01 2.77
N HIS A 234 17.89 3.67 3.10
CA HIS A 234 17.93 5.08 3.46
C HIS A 234 18.93 5.77 2.53
N PHE A 235 18.47 6.80 1.84
CA PHE A 235 19.26 7.51 0.84
C PHE A 235 19.56 8.92 1.31
N SER A 236 20.80 9.19 1.73
CA SER A 236 21.18 10.55 2.06
C SER A 236 21.76 11.25 0.82
N GLU A 237 21.18 12.39 0.43
CA GLU A 237 21.71 13.20 -0.69
C GLU A 237 23.16 13.62 -0.46
N SER A 238 23.51 13.95 0.78
CA SER A 238 24.83 14.49 1.13
C SER A 238 25.96 13.49 0.94
N SER A 239 25.66 12.20 1.01
CA SER A 239 26.65 11.13 0.90
C SER A 239 26.49 10.30 -0.37
N LEU A 240 25.39 10.48 -1.13
CA LEU A 240 24.96 9.57 -2.20
C LEU A 240 25.02 8.09 -1.77
N SER A 241 24.93 7.84 -0.46
CA SER A 241 25.13 6.52 0.12
C SER A 241 23.78 5.98 0.55
N MET A 242 23.50 4.75 0.13
CA MET A 242 22.36 3.98 0.58
C MET A 242 22.76 3.20 1.85
N ASP A 243 22.14 3.51 2.99
CA ASP A 243 22.21 2.65 4.17
C ASP A 243 21.06 1.64 4.10
N ILE A 244 21.38 0.35 4.17
CA ILE A 244 20.39 -0.73 4.08
C ILE A 244 20.20 -1.32 5.47
N ARG A 245 18.98 -1.25 5.97
CA ARG A 245 18.55 -1.87 7.23
C ARG A 245 17.61 -3.02 6.94
N THR A 246 17.80 -4.14 7.62
CA THR A 246 16.91 -5.30 7.52
C THR A 246 16.18 -5.52 8.84
N PHE A 247 14.93 -5.98 8.77
CA PHE A 247 14.20 -6.35 9.97
C PHE A 247 14.67 -7.72 10.49
N PRO A 248 14.83 -7.87 11.82
CA PRO A 248 14.99 -9.20 12.40
C PRO A 248 13.70 -10.01 12.21
N SER A 249 13.85 -11.31 11.98
CA SER A 249 12.76 -12.29 12.00
C SER A 249 13.07 -13.32 13.07
N PRO A 250 12.21 -13.55 14.08
CA PRO A 250 10.91 -12.91 14.29
C PRO A 250 10.95 -11.44 14.72
N LEU A 251 9.88 -10.70 14.45
CA LEU A 251 9.64 -9.47 15.22
C LEU A 251 9.11 -9.83 16.61
N PRO A 252 9.65 -9.21 17.68
CA PRO A 252 9.09 -9.39 19.00
C PRO A 252 7.65 -8.86 19.05
N GLU A 253 6.74 -9.68 19.56
CA GLU A 253 5.44 -9.19 20.03
C GLU A 253 5.69 -8.25 21.22
N PRO A 254 4.92 -7.15 21.38
CA PRO A 254 5.10 -6.24 22.50
C PRO A 254 4.98 -7.01 23.82
N LEU A 255 6.06 -7.04 24.60
CA LEU A 255 6.09 -7.74 25.88
C LEU A 255 5.01 -7.17 26.79
N ALA A 256 4.02 -7.97 27.13
CA ALA A 256 3.07 -7.66 28.19
C ALA A 256 3.84 -7.59 29.52
N SER A 257 4.32 -6.40 29.89
CA SER A 257 4.94 -6.04 31.17
C SER A 257 5.76 -7.18 31.83
N ALA A 258 6.89 -7.57 31.23
CA ALA A 258 7.81 -8.54 31.84
C ALA A 258 8.98 -7.81 32.51
N THR A 259 9.06 -7.86 33.85
CA THR A 259 10.07 -7.20 34.70
C THR A 259 11.41 -7.95 34.79
N ASN A 260 11.82 -8.70 33.76
CA ASN A 260 13.06 -9.49 33.85
C ASN A 260 14.17 -8.95 32.92
N GLU A 261 15.15 -8.33 33.57
CA GLU A 261 16.47 -8.02 33.06
C GLU A 261 17.21 -9.33 32.70
N THR A 262 17.39 -9.63 31.41
CA THR A 262 18.64 -10.14 30.81
C THR A 262 18.37 -10.69 29.40
N ALA A 263 18.49 -9.82 28.39
CA ALA A 263 18.98 -10.14 27.03
C ALA A 263 18.69 -8.96 26.09
N ALA A 264 19.63 -8.03 25.93
CA ALA A 264 19.72 -7.17 24.74
C ALA A 264 21.00 -6.33 24.82
N THR A 265 22.05 -6.75 24.14
CA THR A 265 23.18 -5.88 23.81
C THR A 265 23.58 -6.13 22.37
N GLU A 266 23.83 -5.03 21.67
CA GLU A 266 24.33 -4.90 20.29
C GLU A 266 23.28 -4.83 19.16
N PHE A 267 22.77 -3.61 18.95
CA PHE A 267 22.39 -3.12 17.62
C PHE A 267 22.77 -1.64 17.52
N MET A 268 23.98 -1.37 17.06
CA MET A 268 24.39 -0.04 16.59
C MET A 268 25.21 -0.21 15.31
N SER A 269 24.72 0.42 14.23
CA SER A 269 25.50 0.85 13.06
C SER A 269 26.58 -0.12 12.58
N LEU A 270 26.20 -1.18 11.85
CA LEU A 270 27.15 -2.01 11.11
C LEU A 270 26.83 -1.96 9.62
N SER A 271 27.45 -1.00 8.94
CA SER A 271 27.80 -1.12 7.53
C SER A 271 28.79 -2.28 7.38
N GLY A 272 28.34 -3.39 6.79
CA GLY A 272 29.20 -4.43 6.24
C GLY A 272 29.37 -5.69 7.09
N SER A 273 28.97 -6.82 6.48
CA SER A 273 29.41 -8.20 6.71
C SER A 273 29.06 -8.89 8.03
N PHE A 274 28.04 -9.75 7.98
CA PHE A 274 28.06 -11.06 8.67
C PHE A 274 27.76 -12.17 7.66
N LEU A 275 28.79 -12.95 7.34
CA LEU A 275 28.68 -14.30 6.80
C LEU A 275 28.94 -15.28 7.96
N ASN A 276 28.11 -16.31 8.05
CA ASN A 276 28.25 -17.52 8.86
C ASN A 276 28.11 -17.43 10.38
N GLY A 277 26.92 -17.79 10.85
CA GLY A 277 26.68 -18.38 12.16
C GLY A 277 25.54 -19.40 12.06
N GLY A 278 25.86 -20.64 11.68
CA GLY A 278 24.88 -21.70 11.56
C GLY A 278 24.48 -22.24 12.93
N SER A 279 23.23 -21.97 13.35
CA SER A 279 22.53 -22.77 14.35
C SER A 279 21.23 -23.28 13.73
N LYS A 280 21.23 -24.57 13.38
CA LYS A 280 20.00 -25.31 13.07
C LYS A 280 19.25 -25.56 14.37
N GLY A 281 18.04 -25.03 14.50
CA GLY A 281 17.13 -25.40 15.58
C GLY A 281 16.01 -24.39 15.73
N GLN A 282 14.80 -24.86 15.41
CA GLN A 282 13.50 -24.21 15.64
C GLN A 282 13.09 -23.14 14.60
N GLU A 283 12.43 -23.60 13.54
CA GLU A 283 11.56 -22.78 12.68
C GLU A 283 10.32 -22.41 13.49
N ASP A 284 10.42 -21.38 14.33
CA ASP A 284 9.22 -20.72 14.86
C ASP A 284 8.70 -19.73 13.81
N ASP A 285 7.38 -19.80 13.55
CA ASP A 285 6.56 -19.04 12.58
C ASP A 285 6.52 -17.51 12.81
N GLY A 286 7.59 -16.93 13.32
CA GLY A 286 7.69 -15.52 13.67
C GLY A 286 7.92 -14.59 12.47
N MET A 287 7.62 -15.02 11.25
CA MET A 287 7.44 -14.06 10.17
C MET A 287 6.38 -13.04 10.61
N LEU A 288 6.53 -11.77 10.20
CA LEU A 288 5.46 -10.79 10.28
C LEU A 288 4.16 -11.50 9.88
N SER A 289 3.29 -11.77 10.86
CA SER A 289 2.14 -12.64 10.62
C SER A 289 1.35 -11.99 9.49
N GLN A 290 1.16 -12.73 8.39
CA GLN A 290 0.40 -12.28 7.22
C GLN A 290 1.11 -11.30 6.28
N TRP A 291 2.43 -11.16 6.42
CA TRP A 291 3.29 -10.54 5.42
C TRP A 291 3.47 -11.52 4.25
N GLY A 292 2.50 -11.51 3.34
CA GLY A 292 2.53 -12.30 2.12
C GLY A 292 3.46 -11.71 1.06
N GLU A 293 3.77 -12.49 0.04
CA GLU A 293 4.51 -12.00 -1.14
C GLU A 293 3.77 -10.86 -1.87
N ASP A 294 2.48 -10.73 -1.60
CA ASP A 294 1.55 -9.89 -2.34
C ASP A 294 1.35 -8.50 -1.71
N ILE A 295 2.10 -8.07 -0.70
CA ILE A 295 1.86 -6.71 -0.17
C ILE A 295 2.22 -5.67 -1.23
N GLU A 296 1.19 -4.97 -1.70
CA GLU A 296 1.33 -3.95 -2.73
C GLU A 296 1.63 -2.57 -2.16
N HIS A 297 1.08 -2.21 -0.98
CA HIS A 297 1.18 -0.87 -0.44
C HIS A 297 1.79 -0.81 0.95
N ILE A 298 2.76 0.08 1.12
CA ILE A 298 3.31 0.44 2.41
C ILE A 298 3.34 1.96 2.51
N LYS A 299 2.97 2.47 3.68
CA LYS A 299 3.20 3.87 4.04
C LYS A 299 4.05 3.95 5.30
N ILE A 300 4.87 5.00 5.36
CA ILE A 300 5.83 5.20 6.44
C ILE A 300 5.50 6.54 7.09
N SER A 301 5.34 6.51 8.39
CA SER A 301 5.31 7.72 9.18
C SER A 301 6.58 7.84 10.00
N HIS A 302 6.97 9.06 10.27
CA HIS A 302 8.02 9.38 11.21
C HIS A 302 7.51 10.47 12.11
N ARG A 303 7.81 10.31 13.37
CA ARG A 303 7.51 11.24 14.41
C ARG A 303 8.83 11.78 14.91
N VAL A 304 9.00 13.09 14.80
CA VAL A 304 10.14 13.77 15.42
C VAL A 304 9.78 14.00 16.87
N GLY A 305 10.66 13.55 17.77
CA GLY A 305 10.55 13.82 19.19
C GLY A 305 10.47 15.32 19.49
N GLY A 306 9.65 15.72 20.45
CA GLY A 306 9.33 17.11 20.78
C GLY A 306 10.50 17.83 21.47
N GLY A 307 11.57 18.14 20.74
CA GLY A 307 12.64 19.09 21.13
C GLY A 307 13.50 18.71 22.34
N SER A 308 13.10 17.72 23.13
CA SER A 308 13.91 17.09 24.16
C SER A 308 14.97 16.24 23.46
N ARG A 309 16.24 16.39 23.86
CA ARG A 309 17.38 15.64 23.30
C ARG A 309 17.22 14.11 23.47
N ASP A 310 16.29 13.70 24.31
CA ASP A 310 16.04 12.31 24.68
C ASP A 310 14.80 11.72 23.99
N ASP A 311 14.04 12.51 23.23
CA ASP A 311 12.91 12.00 22.46
C ASP A 311 13.46 11.33 21.20
N ALA A 312 13.59 10.00 21.24
CA ALA A 312 14.02 9.23 20.08
C ALA A 312 13.01 9.40 18.94
N ASP A 313 13.50 9.65 17.72
CA ASP A 313 12.69 9.64 16.52
C ASP A 313 12.01 8.27 16.39
N GLU A 314 10.66 8.26 16.38
CA GLU A 314 9.89 7.05 16.16
C GLU A 314 9.54 6.96 14.67
N ALA A 315 9.88 5.83 14.04
CA ALA A 315 9.47 5.55 12.66
C ALA A 315 8.47 4.40 12.69
N SER A 316 7.37 4.49 11.95
CA SER A 316 6.44 3.37 11.82
C SER A 316 6.09 3.07 10.37
N VAL A 317 5.86 1.80 10.09
CA VAL A 317 5.52 1.26 8.78
C VAL A 317 4.14 0.65 8.87
N TRP A 318 3.25 1.08 7.99
CA TRP A 318 1.85 0.69 7.94
C TRP A 318 1.54 -0.01 6.62
N TYR A 319 0.74 -1.07 6.68
CA TYR A 319 0.36 -1.86 5.51
C TYR A 319 -0.97 -2.59 5.73
N ILE A 320 -1.63 -2.95 4.63
CA ILE A 320 -2.82 -3.81 4.65
C ILE A 320 -2.35 -5.24 4.31
N GLY A 321 -2.64 -6.19 5.19
CA GLY A 321 -2.26 -7.60 4.98
C GLY A 321 -3.23 -8.33 4.07
N ASN A 322 -2.86 -9.56 3.67
CA ASN A 322 -3.67 -10.43 2.78
C ASN A 322 -5.06 -10.77 3.33
N ASP A 323 -5.31 -10.58 4.63
CA ASP A 323 -6.62 -10.71 5.27
C ASP A 323 -7.43 -9.39 5.32
N SER A 324 -6.98 -8.36 4.58
CA SER A 324 -7.56 -7.02 4.52
C SER A 324 -7.53 -6.26 5.84
N ASN A 325 -6.65 -6.63 6.77
CA ASN A 325 -6.50 -5.93 8.04
C ASN A 325 -5.32 -4.95 7.99
N LEU A 326 -5.46 -3.84 8.73
CA LEU A 326 -4.38 -2.88 8.91
C LEU A 326 -3.38 -3.41 9.93
N TYR A 327 -2.11 -3.30 9.59
CA TYR A 327 -0.98 -3.63 10.44
C TYR A 327 -0.03 -2.45 10.53
N GLY A 328 0.65 -2.35 11.68
CA GLY A 328 1.71 -1.38 11.91
C GLY A 328 2.90 -2.04 12.59
N VAL A 329 4.11 -1.59 12.25
CA VAL A 329 5.33 -1.84 13.03
C VAL A 329 5.96 -0.50 13.35
N SER A 330 6.42 -0.32 14.58
CA SER A 330 7.06 0.92 15.03
C SER A 330 8.47 0.63 15.53
N LEU A 331 9.40 1.50 15.18
CA LEU A 331 10.73 1.59 15.74
C LEU A 331 10.60 2.40 17.02
N SER A 332 10.57 1.70 18.14
CA SER A 332 10.46 2.34 19.45
C SER A 332 11.73 2.06 20.24
N GLY A 333 12.26 3.12 20.84
CA GLY A 333 13.33 3.01 21.82
C GLY A 333 12.76 2.44 23.10
N ILE A 334 13.33 1.35 23.62
CA ILE A 334 13.06 0.94 24.99
C ILE A 334 13.63 2.05 25.87
N ASN A 335 12.75 2.90 26.42
CA ASN A 335 13.07 3.96 27.36
C ASN A 335 13.63 3.35 28.66
N GLN A 336 14.86 2.85 28.62
CA GLN A 336 15.65 2.55 29.80
C GLN A 336 16.53 3.78 30.10
N PRO A 337 16.26 4.52 31.19
CA PRO A 337 16.98 5.76 31.52
C PRO A 337 18.51 5.63 31.63
N SER A 338 19.03 4.40 31.75
CA SER A 338 20.45 4.10 31.92
C SER A 338 21.12 3.46 30.71
N ASN A 339 20.35 2.98 29.73
CA ASN A 339 20.86 2.37 28.52
C ASN A 339 20.20 3.05 27.34
N ARG A 340 20.99 3.71 26.48
CA ARG A 340 20.57 4.02 25.10
C ARG A 340 20.34 2.70 24.38
N GLY A 341 19.22 2.05 24.71
CA GLY A 341 18.86 0.73 24.26
C GLY A 341 18.83 0.72 22.75
N ALA A 342 19.24 -0.39 22.16
CA ALA A 342 19.06 -0.61 20.74
C ALA A 342 17.61 -0.28 20.37
N LEU A 343 17.40 0.55 19.35
CA LEU A 343 16.09 0.76 18.77
C LEU A 343 15.59 -0.59 18.27
N GLN A 344 14.39 -1.00 18.69
CA GLN A 344 13.80 -2.26 18.26
C GLN A 344 12.51 -1.99 17.50
N TRP A 345 12.34 -2.70 16.38
CA TRP A 345 11.07 -2.74 15.68
C TRP A 345 10.11 -3.63 16.46
N MET A 346 8.96 -3.09 16.82
CA MET A 346 7.89 -3.77 17.51
C MET A 346 6.62 -3.73 16.69
N LYS A 347 5.84 -4.81 16.74
CA LYS A 347 4.50 -4.84 16.15
C LYS A 347 3.55 -3.95 16.95
N ILE A 348 2.78 -3.12 16.27
CA ILE A 348 1.72 -2.33 16.89
C ILE A 348 0.53 -3.27 17.11
N PRO A 349 0.01 -3.41 18.34
CA PRO A 349 -1.19 -4.20 18.60
C PRO A 349 -2.33 -3.76 17.71
N ARG A 350 -3.09 -4.73 17.19
CA ARG A 350 -4.27 -4.42 16.42
C ARG A 350 -5.38 -3.91 17.33
N GLU A 351 -6.03 -2.83 16.92
CA GLU A 351 -7.23 -2.31 17.56
C GLU A 351 -8.50 -3.08 17.17
N GLU A 352 -9.57 -2.79 17.90
CA GLU A 352 -10.93 -3.27 17.61
C GLU A 352 -11.47 -2.76 16.26
N GLU A 353 -12.46 -3.47 15.71
CA GLU A 353 -13.03 -3.21 14.39
C GLU A 353 -13.70 -1.83 14.26
N SER A 354 -14.19 -1.25 15.36
CA SER A 354 -14.71 0.13 15.40
C SER A 354 -13.63 1.18 15.14
N LYS A 355 -12.39 0.89 15.53
CA LYS A 355 -11.24 1.78 15.36
C LYS A 355 -10.49 1.46 14.08
N TRP A 356 -10.22 0.18 13.81
CA TRP A 356 -9.47 -0.29 12.64
C TRP A 356 -10.33 -1.25 11.81
N PRO A 357 -11.34 -0.73 11.08
CA PRO A 357 -12.22 -1.56 10.27
C PRO A 357 -11.46 -2.27 9.14
N ARG A 358 -11.93 -3.43 8.70
CA ARG A 358 -11.32 -4.15 7.58
C ARG A 358 -11.34 -3.31 6.30
N ALA A 359 -10.26 -3.37 5.54
CA ALA A 359 -10.18 -2.82 4.20
C ALA A 359 -11.08 -3.59 3.23
N HIS A 360 -11.44 -2.97 2.10
CA HIS A 360 -12.24 -3.60 1.05
C HIS A 360 -11.53 -4.77 0.38
N LEU A 361 -10.25 -4.59 0.11
CA LEU A 361 -9.32 -5.52 -0.51
C LEU A 361 -7.99 -5.40 0.21
N TYR A 362 -7.24 -6.49 0.17
CA TYR A 362 -5.91 -6.59 0.77
C TYR A 362 -4.82 -5.82 0.00
N HIS A 363 -5.16 -5.27 -1.18
CA HIS A 363 -4.27 -4.48 -2.04
C HIS A 363 -4.78 -3.06 -2.28
N HIS A 364 -5.65 -2.53 -1.42
CA HIS A 364 -6.02 -1.12 -1.56
C HIS A 364 -4.88 -0.20 -1.14
N ASP A 365 -4.82 0.94 -1.81
CA ASP A 365 -4.00 2.05 -1.36
C ASP A 365 -4.39 2.45 0.06
N LEU A 366 -3.34 2.70 0.82
CA LEU A 366 -3.33 3.30 2.14
C LEU A 366 -2.65 4.65 1.97
N SER A 367 -3.11 5.69 2.65
CA SER A 367 -2.34 6.92 2.82
C SER A 367 -2.29 7.33 4.27
N LEU A 368 -1.25 8.04 4.67
CA LEU A 368 -1.14 8.56 6.02
C LEU A 368 -0.74 10.02 6.01
N VAL A 369 -1.11 10.70 7.08
CA VAL A 369 -0.81 12.10 7.33
C VAL A 369 -0.34 12.19 8.78
N THR A 370 0.86 12.75 8.98
CA THR A 370 1.35 13.11 10.32
C THR A 370 1.48 14.61 10.42
N THR A 371 1.21 15.15 11.62
CA THR A 371 1.60 16.52 11.94
C THR A 371 2.91 16.49 12.71
N PRO A 372 3.82 17.48 12.50
CA PRO A 372 5.09 17.52 13.22
C PRO A 372 4.96 17.70 14.73
N SER A 373 3.82 18.22 15.22
CA SER A 373 3.75 18.82 16.55
C SER A 373 3.30 17.91 17.67
N ASP A 374 2.57 16.81 17.46
CA ASP A 374 2.04 15.98 18.55
C ASP A 374 1.67 14.58 18.05
N ASP A 375 1.21 13.70 18.94
CA ASP A 375 0.64 12.36 18.75
C ASP A 375 -0.49 12.24 17.69
N ASP A 376 -0.55 13.09 16.65
CA ASP A 376 -1.57 13.12 15.61
C ASP A 376 -1.10 12.38 14.34
N LEU A 377 -1.58 11.15 14.21
CA LEU A 377 -1.45 10.31 13.02
C LEU A 377 -2.84 10.04 12.46
N LYS A 378 -3.05 10.41 11.20
CA LYS A 378 -4.24 10.06 10.44
C LYS A 378 -3.91 9.03 9.38
N ILE A 379 -4.65 7.93 9.35
CA ILE A 379 -4.54 6.87 8.35
C ILE A 379 -5.83 6.83 7.54
N PHE A 380 -5.69 6.73 6.22
CA PHE A 380 -6.78 6.72 5.25
C PHE A 380 -6.69 5.47 4.39
N TYR A 381 -7.80 4.73 4.26
CA TYR A 381 -7.93 3.64 3.30
C TYR A 381 -9.40 3.36 2.98
N VAL A 382 -9.66 2.51 1.99
CA VAL A 382 -11.01 2.10 1.61
C VAL A 382 -11.45 0.91 2.46
N SER A 383 -12.47 1.13 3.30
CA SER A 383 -13.09 0.08 4.14
C SER A 383 -13.94 -0.90 3.31
N TYR A 384 -14.26 -2.06 3.88
CA TYR A 384 -15.11 -3.09 3.27
C TYR A 384 -16.43 -2.60 2.68
N CYS A 385 -17.02 -1.57 3.30
CA CYS A 385 -18.24 -0.92 2.82
C CYS A 385 -18.01 0.09 1.68
N CYS A 386 -16.84 0.07 1.03
CA CYS A 386 -16.47 0.97 -0.06
C CYS A 386 -16.44 2.46 0.33
N ASN A 387 -16.24 2.76 1.62
CA ASN A 387 -16.06 4.13 2.11
C ASN A 387 -14.59 4.39 2.40
N ILE A 388 -14.11 5.61 2.12
CA ILE A 388 -12.83 6.05 2.66
C ILE A 388 -13.05 6.31 4.14
N VAL A 389 -12.25 5.65 4.97
CA VAL A 389 -12.27 5.82 6.42
C VAL A 389 -11.02 6.57 6.88
N GLN A 390 -11.19 7.44 7.86
CA GLN A 390 -10.12 8.03 8.64
C GLN A 390 -9.97 7.27 9.95
N LEU A 391 -8.76 6.80 10.22
CA LEU A 391 -8.31 6.38 11.53
C LEU A 391 -7.51 7.54 12.10
N HIS A 392 -7.72 7.88 13.35
CA HIS A 392 -7.09 9.02 14.00
C HIS A 392 -6.50 8.57 15.33
N TYR A 393 -5.18 8.54 15.39
CA TYR A 393 -4.45 8.43 16.63
C TYR A 393 -4.16 9.84 17.11
N ALA A 394 -4.58 10.16 18.33
CA ALA A 394 -4.39 11.46 18.96
C ALA A 394 -4.28 11.27 20.47
N ASN A 395 -3.39 12.01 21.13
CA ASN A 395 -3.21 11.99 22.58
C ASN A 395 -2.93 10.59 23.16
N GLY A 396 -2.21 9.74 22.42
CA GLY A 396 -1.85 8.40 22.87
C GLY A 396 -2.92 7.32 22.65
N GLU A 397 -4.06 7.65 22.04
CA GLU A 397 -5.17 6.73 21.82
C GLU A 397 -5.72 6.80 20.40
N TRP A 398 -6.23 5.66 19.91
CA TRP A 398 -7.00 5.59 18.67
C TRP A 398 -8.47 5.96 18.92
N GLU A 399 -8.97 6.93 18.16
CA GLU A 399 -10.40 7.26 18.05
C GLU A 399 -11.14 6.24 17.17
N ASP A 400 -12.47 6.18 17.30
CA ASP A 400 -13.32 5.42 16.38
C ASP A 400 -13.11 5.87 14.93
N ALA A 401 -13.08 4.92 14.01
CA ALA A 401 -12.96 5.20 12.58
C ALA A 401 -14.14 6.02 12.08
N ARG A 402 -13.85 7.01 11.24
CA ARG A 402 -14.87 7.90 10.66
C ARG A 402 -14.90 7.75 9.14
N ALA A 403 -16.08 7.51 8.58
CA ALA A 403 -16.26 7.58 7.14
C ALA A 403 -16.18 9.03 6.67
N ILE A 404 -15.38 9.27 5.63
CA ILE A 404 -15.17 10.59 5.02
C ILE A 404 -16.12 10.80 3.85
N THR A 405 -16.48 9.71 3.18
CA THR A 405 -17.51 9.70 2.14
C THR A 405 -18.89 9.55 2.78
N THR A 406 -19.90 10.25 2.24
CA THR A 406 -21.29 10.12 2.72
C THR A 406 -21.98 8.85 2.20
N GLY A 407 -21.28 8.04 1.42
CA GLY A 407 -21.75 6.78 0.86
C GLY A 407 -20.64 6.04 0.11
N PRO A 408 -20.93 4.83 -0.40
CA PRO A 408 -19.97 4.03 -1.14
C PRO A 408 -19.41 4.78 -2.36
N ILE A 409 -18.11 4.62 -2.60
CA ILE A 409 -17.46 5.13 -3.81
C ILE A 409 -18.11 4.49 -5.04
N LYS A 410 -18.46 5.32 -6.03
CA LYS A 410 -19.09 4.89 -7.28
C LYS A 410 -18.22 3.86 -8.00
N GLY A 411 -18.81 2.73 -8.36
CA GLY A 411 -18.11 1.62 -9.01
C GLY A 411 -17.31 0.72 -8.08
N CYS A 412 -17.31 0.98 -6.77
CA CYS A 412 -16.84 0.02 -5.78
C CYS A 412 -17.99 -0.93 -5.45
N GLU A 413 -17.88 -2.18 -5.91
CA GLU A 413 -18.86 -3.21 -5.60
C GLU A 413 -18.54 -3.81 -4.23
N THR A 414 -19.44 -3.62 -3.26
CA THR A 414 -19.32 -4.43 -2.04
C THR A 414 -19.43 -5.88 -2.46
N LYS A 415 -18.40 -6.69 -2.13
CA LYS A 415 -18.50 -8.13 -2.27
C LYS A 415 -19.70 -8.53 -1.44
N SER A 416 -20.85 -8.73 -2.08
CA SER A 416 -22.02 -9.20 -1.38
C SER A 416 -21.56 -10.49 -0.76
N SER A 417 -21.41 -10.49 0.56
CA SER A 417 -21.34 -11.73 1.30
C SER A 417 -22.76 -12.32 1.24
N THR A 418 -23.21 -12.70 0.05
CA THR A 418 -23.40 -14.11 -0.20
C THR A 418 -22.14 -14.86 0.29
N GLU A 419 -21.94 -14.89 1.61
CA GLU A 419 -22.01 -16.18 2.27
C GLU A 419 -23.17 -16.87 1.56
N ILE A 420 -22.85 -17.64 0.51
CA ILE A 420 -23.58 -18.85 0.26
C ILE A 420 -23.60 -19.40 1.67
N PRO A 421 -24.75 -19.34 2.39
CA PRO A 421 -24.77 -19.99 3.67
C PRO A 421 -24.21 -21.35 3.30
N TRP A 422 -23.18 -21.74 4.00
CA TRP A 422 -22.92 -23.12 4.26
C TRP A 422 -24.26 -23.63 4.81
N LEU A 423 -25.26 -23.81 3.94
CA LEU A 423 -26.00 -25.02 3.83
C LEU A 423 -24.87 -26.06 3.87
N TRP A 424 -24.46 -26.42 5.09
CA TRP A 424 -25.08 -27.59 5.68
C TRP A 424 -26.38 -27.88 4.91
N ILE A 425 -26.22 -28.49 3.74
CA ILE A 425 -26.88 -29.75 3.50
C ILE A 425 -26.50 -30.55 4.75
N GLY A 426 -27.22 -30.29 5.84
CA GLY A 426 -27.47 -31.24 6.89
C GLY A 426 -28.18 -32.31 6.12
N ILE A 427 -27.38 -33.18 5.53
CA ILE A 427 -27.83 -34.40 4.93
C ILE A 427 -28.61 -35.02 6.07
N GLY A 428 -29.94 -34.99 5.95
CA GLY A 428 -30.77 -36.01 6.53
C GLY A 428 -30.31 -37.32 5.92
N ILE A 429 -29.21 -37.86 6.46
CA ILE A 429 -28.66 -39.16 6.07
C ILE A 429 -29.74 -40.23 6.30
N GLY A 430 -30.73 -39.96 7.16
CA GLY A 430 -31.88 -40.82 7.39
C GLY A 430 -32.81 -41.01 6.18
N ALA A 431 -33.14 -39.97 5.41
CA ALA A 431 -34.14 -40.09 4.35
C ALA A 431 -33.54 -40.50 3.00
N GLY A 432 -32.39 -39.93 2.62
CA GLY A 432 -31.72 -40.24 1.36
C GLY A 432 -31.17 -41.67 1.28
N ALA A 433 -30.64 -42.18 2.40
CA ALA A 433 -30.12 -43.56 2.45
C ALA A 433 -31.23 -44.60 2.30
N LEU A 434 -32.43 -44.33 2.83
CA LEU A 434 -33.58 -45.24 2.67
C LEU A 434 -34.08 -45.30 1.22
N VAL A 435 -34.07 -44.19 0.49
CA VAL A 435 -34.45 -44.18 -0.93
C VAL A 435 -33.41 -44.90 -1.78
N LEU A 436 -32.11 -44.70 -1.53
CA LEU A 436 -31.05 -45.43 -2.23
C LEU A 436 -31.08 -46.94 -1.91
N LEU A 437 -31.34 -47.33 -0.66
CA LEU A 437 -31.53 -48.74 -0.29
C LEU A 437 -32.74 -49.36 -0.98
N ALA A 438 -33.86 -48.63 -1.09
CA ALA A 438 -35.04 -49.09 -1.81
C ALA A 438 -34.76 -49.29 -3.30
N ILE A 439 -34.03 -48.38 -3.94
CA ILE A 439 -33.64 -48.50 -5.35
C ILE A 439 -32.72 -49.70 -5.56
N VAL A 440 -31.73 -49.90 -4.68
CA VAL A 440 -30.82 -51.05 -4.74
C VAL A 440 -31.59 -52.37 -4.53
N LEU A 441 -32.55 -52.42 -3.61
CA LEU A 441 -33.40 -53.59 -3.39
C LEU A 441 -34.31 -53.89 -4.59
N VAL A 442 -34.86 -52.86 -5.26
CA VAL A 442 -35.66 -53.03 -6.48
C VAL A 442 -34.79 -53.52 -7.64
N LEU A 443 -33.57 -52.98 -7.79
CA LEU A 443 -32.62 -53.43 -8.80
C LEU A 443 -32.12 -54.85 -8.54
N TRP A 444 -31.87 -55.22 -7.28
CA TRP A 444 -31.52 -56.60 -6.94
C TRP A 444 -32.69 -57.55 -7.22
N CYS A 445 -33.90 -57.22 -6.78
CA CYS A 445 -35.08 -58.06 -7.03
C CYS A 445 -35.37 -58.24 -8.53
N SER A 446 -35.17 -57.20 -9.34
CA SER A 446 -35.37 -57.28 -10.80
C SER A 446 -34.24 -58.04 -11.50
N CYS A 447 -32.98 -57.89 -11.08
CA CYS A 447 -31.85 -58.68 -11.59
C CYS A 447 -31.96 -60.17 -11.22
N ARG A 448 -32.46 -60.49 -10.00
CA ARG A 448 -32.67 -61.88 -9.56
C ARG A 448 -33.84 -62.56 -10.30
N ARG A 449 -34.82 -61.79 -10.79
CA ARG A 449 -35.87 -62.30 -11.70
C ARG A 449 -35.32 -62.58 -13.10
N ARG A 450 -34.36 -61.79 -13.60
CA ARG A 450 -33.75 -62.02 -14.93
C ARG A 450 -32.79 -63.21 -14.98
N SER A 451 -32.08 -63.53 -13.89
CA SER A 451 -31.11 -64.65 -13.90
C SER A 451 -31.74 -66.05 -13.84
N ARG A 452 -33.05 -66.17 -13.66
CA ARG A 452 -33.76 -67.47 -13.76
C ARG A 452 -34.24 -67.82 -15.18
N GLY A 453 -34.04 -66.94 -16.15
CA GLY A 453 -34.47 -67.14 -17.53
C GLY A 453 -33.36 -66.88 -18.54
N LYS A 454 -32.30 -67.69 -18.52
CA LYS A 454 -31.39 -67.91 -19.67
C LYS A 454 -30.47 -69.10 -19.37
N LYS A 455 -31.00 -70.30 -19.62
CA LYS A 455 -30.20 -71.43 -20.08
C LYS A 455 -30.01 -71.27 -21.59
N GLU A 456 -28.86 -71.73 -22.08
CA GLU A 456 -28.42 -71.79 -23.49
C GLU A 456 -28.01 -70.40 -24.03
N THR A 457 -26.86 -70.19 -24.71
CA THR A 457 -26.24 -70.99 -25.78
C THR A 457 -24.80 -70.51 -26.05
N SER A 458 -23.92 -71.47 -26.36
CA SER A 458 -22.76 -71.42 -27.30
C SER A 458 -21.50 -70.58 -27.04
N MET A 459 -20.41 -71.34 -26.92
CA MET A 459 -19.03 -71.07 -27.39
C MET A 459 -18.94 -70.26 -28.69
N ASN A 460 -17.96 -69.35 -28.77
CA ASN A 460 -16.94 -69.46 -29.81
C ASN A 460 -15.66 -68.65 -29.49
N GLN A 461 -14.56 -69.28 -29.89
CA GLN A 461 -13.16 -68.99 -29.62
C GLN A 461 -12.56 -68.26 -30.83
N VAL A 462 -11.81 -67.17 -30.64
CA VAL A 462 -10.84 -66.67 -31.65
C VAL A 462 -9.58 -66.19 -30.95
N VAL A 463 -8.48 -66.86 -31.30
CA VAL A 463 -7.08 -66.55 -31.01
C VAL A 463 -6.52 -65.76 -32.20
N VAL A 464 -5.81 -64.65 -32.00
CA VAL A 464 -4.78 -64.18 -32.95
C VAL A 464 -3.63 -63.50 -32.20
N SER A 465 -2.43 -63.88 -32.61
CA SER A 465 -1.09 -63.65 -32.08
C SER A 465 -0.42 -62.35 -32.60
N PHE A 466 0.62 -61.92 -31.88
CA PHE A 466 1.61 -60.88 -32.23
C PHE A 466 2.44 -61.21 -33.49
N PRO A 467 3.14 -60.23 -34.09
CA PRO A 467 4.59 -60.17 -33.82
C PRO A 467 5.20 -58.74 -33.79
N ALA A 468 6.46 -58.72 -33.32
CA ALA A 468 7.35 -57.59 -33.10
C ALA A 468 8.06 -57.04 -34.36
N ASP A 469 8.42 -55.75 -34.27
CA ASP A 469 9.63 -54.98 -34.70
C ASP A 469 10.39 -55.39 -35.98
N PRO A 470 10.91 -54.45 -36.82
CA PRO A 470 12.24 -53.87 -36.54
C PRO A 470 12.57 -52.44 -37.06
N LYS A 471 13.48 -51.78 -36.33
CA LYS A 471 14.67 -50.99 -36.77
C LYS A 471 14.51 -49.78 -37.72
N GLY A 472 14.77 -48.60 -37.15
CA GLY A 472 15.98 -47.77 -37.39
C GLY A 472 16.13 -46.93 -38.67
N ARG A 473 16.52 -45.66 -38.52
CA ARG A 473 17.68 -45.04 -39.21
C ARG A 473 17.89 -43.56 -38.83
N LYS A 474 19.17 -43.30 -38.51
CA LYS A 474 20.02 -42.09 -38.65
C LYS A 474 19.58 -40.78 -38.02
#